data_AF-A0A2W4MA82-F1
#
_entry.id   AF-A0A2W4MA82-F1
#
_cell.length_a   1.000
_cell.length_b   1.000
_cell.length_c   1.000
_cell.angle_alpha   90.00
_cell.angle_beta   90.00
_cell.angle_gamma   90.00
#
_symmetry.space_group_name_H-M   'P 1'
#
loop_
_entity.id
_entity.type
_entity.pdbx_description
1 polymer ?
#
loop_
_entity_poly.entity_id
_entity_poly.type
_entity_poly.pdbx_seq_one_letter_code
_entity_poly.pdbx_strand_id
1 'polypeptide(L)'
;MPEKPSPAMTDFGYEQVPVAEKTARVRAVFESVAGKYDLMNDLMSGGIHRLWKRFTLSQTGLRPGHRALDVAGGTGDLAAGMARQVGKDGLVVLTDINPAMLAEGRDALTDRGLVG
;
A
#
# COMPACT_ATOMS: atom_id res chain seq x y z
N MET A 1 0.36 -50.77 17.43
CA MET A 1 0.50 -49.30 17.51
C MET A 1 -0.19 -48.71 16.30
N PRO A 2 -1.11 -47.75 16.42
CA PRO A 2 -1.69 -47.10 15.23
C PRO A 2 -0.62 -46.20 14.58
N GLU A 3 -0.39 -46.39 13.28
CA GLU A 3 0.42 -45.46 12.47
C GLU A 3 -0.17 -44.06 12.57
N LYS A 4 0.67 -43.07 12.91
CA LYS A 4 0.26 -41.66 12.78
C LYS A 4 0.02 -41.38 11.30
N PRO A 5 -1.12 -40.76 10.92
CA PRO A 5 -1.35 -40.40 9.53
C PRO A 5 -0.20 -39.52 9.05
N SER A 6 0.36 -39.84 7.88
CA SER A 6 1.41 -39.03 7.28
C SER A 6 0.89 -37.61 7.10
N PRO A 7 1.70 -36.58 7.42
CA PRO A 7 1.26 -35.20 7.27
C PRO A 7 0.93 -34.93 5.80
N ALA A 8 -0.23 -34.31 5.55
CA ALA A 8 -0.61 -33.87 4.21
C ALA A 8 0.47 -32.92 3.67
N MET A 9 1.01 -33.23 2.50
CA MET A 9 2.06 -32.46 1.83
C MET A 9 1.45 -31.53 0.78
N THR A 10 2.12 -30.42 0.48
CA THR A 10 1.72 -29.44 -0.53
C THR A 10 2.95 -28.85 -1.21
N ASP A 11 2.77 -28.41 -2.45
CA ASP A 11 3.82 -27.71 -3.17
C ASP A 11 4.13 -26.33 -2.60
N PHE A 12 5.41 -26.02 -2.50
CA PHE A 12 6.00 -24.73 -2.22
C PHE A 12 7.14 -24.47 -3.21
N GLY A 13 6.84 -23.82 -4.33
CA GLY A 13 7.80 -23.65 -5.43
C GLY A 13 8.18 -24.99 -6.04
N TYR A 14 9.45 -25.39 -5.89
CA TYR A 14 10.00 -26.66 -6.39
C TYR A 14 10.15 -27.73 -5.29
N GLU A 15 9.68 -27.46 -4.07
CA GLU A 15 9.78 -28.36 -2.91
C GLU A 15 8.37 -28.76 -2.41
N GLN A 16 8.25 -29.98 -1.88
CA GLN A 16 7.05 -30.47 -1.19
C GLN A 16 7.22 -30.28 0.32
N VAL A 17 6.32 -29.54 0.95
CA VAL A 17 6.35 -29.22 2.38
C VAL A 17 5.06 -29.66 3.08
N PRO A 18 5.08 -29.95 4.39
CA PRO A 18 3.85 -30.19 5.14
C PRO A 18 2.90 -28.98 5.04
N VAL A 19 1.60 -29.23 4.89
CA VAL A 19 0.57 -28.18 4.77
C VAL A 19 0.61 -27.21 5.96
N ALA A 20 0.88 -27.72 7.15
CA ALA A 20 1.01 -26.90 8.37
C ALA A 20 2.17 -25.88 8.30
N GLU A 21 3.22 -26.17 7.53
CA GLU A 21 4.42 -25.33 7.41
C GLU A 21 4.36 -24.33 6.26
N LYS A 22 3.53 -24.60 5.23
CA LYS A 22 3.45 -23.76 4.02
C LYS A 22 3.17 -22.30 4.34
N THR A 23 2.19 -22.02 5.21
CA THR A 23 1.81 -20.65 5.58
C THR A 23 2.95 -19.90 6.27
N ALA A 24 3.68 -20.57 7.17
CA ALA A 24 4.82 -19.98 7.86
C ALA A 24 5.98 -19.69 6.90
N ARG A 25 6.27 -20.61 5.96
CA ARG A 25 7.30 -20.42 4.94
C ARG A 25 6.95 -19.33 3.93
N VAL A 26 5.70 -19.26 3.48
CA VAL A 26 5.21 -18.17 2.64
C VAL A 26 5.41 -16.82 3.34
N ARG A 27 5.01 -16.74 4.61
CA ARG A 27 5.20 -15.52 5.43
C ARG A 27 6.69 -15.14 5.58
N ALA A 28 7.56 -16.10 5.85
CA ALA A 28 9.00 -15.86 5.95
C ALA A 28 9.60 -15.36 4.63
N VAL A 29 9.14 -15.87 3.49
CA VAL A 29 9.52 -15.32 2.17
C VAL A 29 9.06 -13.87 2.07
N PHE A 30 7.78 -13.58 2.33
CA PHE A 30 7.25 -12.22 2.29
C PHE A 30 7.96 -11.25 3.25
N GLU A 31 8.30 -11.67 4.47
CA GLU A 31 9.09 -10.87 5.42
C GLU A 31 10.54 -10.67 4.93
N SER A 32 11.17 -11.69 4.34
CA SER A 32 12.54 -11.60 3.82
C SER A 32 12.67 -10.74 2.56
N VAL A 33 11.59 -10.65 1.78
CA VAL A 33 11.55 -9.79 0.59
C VAL A 33 10.97 -8.42 0.87
N ALA A 34 10.22 -8.20 1.95
CA ALA A 34 9.56 -6.91 2.26
C ALA A 34 10.51 -5.72 2.15
N GLY A 35 11.73 -5.81 2.72
CA GLY A 35 12.72 -4.73 2.66
C GLY A 35 13.31 -4.46 1.27
N LYS A 36 13.14 -5.38 0.30
CA LYS A 36 13.58 -5.23 -1.09
C LYS A 36 12.42 -5.09 -2.07
N TYR A 37 11.20 -5.45 -1.68
CA TYR A 37 10.02 -5.49 -2.55
C TYR A 37 9.54 -4.09 -2.89
N ASP A 38 9.63 -3.12 -1.98
CA ASP A 38 9.31 -1.72 -2.29
C ASP A 38 10.27 -1.15 -3.34
N LEU A 39 11.57 -1.40 -3.18
CA LEU A 39 12.59 -1.00 -4.16
C LEU A 39 12.40 -1.71 -5.50
N MET A 40 12.07 -3.01 -5.47
CA MET A 40 11.85 -3.80 -6.67
C MET A 40 10.53 -3.45 -7.36
N ASN A 41 9.47 -3.10 -6.65
CA ASN A 41 8.24 -2.54 -7.25
C ASN A 41 8.49 -1.15 -7.82
N ASP A 42 9.28 -0.31 -7.16
CA ASP A 42 9.65 1.00 -7.68
C ASP A 42 10.50 0.90 -8.96
N LEU A 43 11.43 -0.06 -8.99
CA LEU A 43 12.33 -0.32 -10.13
C LEU A 43 11.65 -1.11 -11.26
N MET A 44 10.85 -2.13 -10.94
CA MET A 44 10.10 -2.97 -11.90
C MET A 44 8.89 -2.25 -12.49
N SER A 45 8.24 -1.37 -11.72
CA SER A 45 7.30 -0.42 -12.30
C SER A 45 8.02 0.66 -13.11
N GLY A 46 9.35 0.82 -13.00
CA GLY A 46 10.08 1.90 -13.67
C GLY A 46 9.53 3.30 -13.32
N GLY A 47 8.93 3.46 -12.14
CA GLY A 47 8.21 4.68 -11.76
C GLY A 47 6.82 4.86 -12.40
N ILE A 48 6.27 3.84 -13.07
CA ILE A 48 4.91 3.85 -13.65
C ILE A 48 3.86 4.15 -12.59
N HIS A 49 4.07 3.77 -11.32
CA HIS A 49 3.15 4.14 -10.24
C HIS A 49 2.97 5.67 -10.11
N ARG A 50 3.99 6.48 -10.43
CA ARG A 50 3.89 7.95 -10.45
C ARG A 50 3.02 8.42 -11.61
N LEU A 51 3.14 7.74 -12.76
CA LEU A 51 2.34 8.03 -13.94
C LEU A 51 0.86 7.69 -13.69
N TRP A 52 0.59 6.55 -13.03
CA TRP A 52 -0.76 6.16 -12.63
C TRP A 52 -1.34 7.15 -11.63
N LYS A 53 -0.60 7.53 -10.58
CA LYS A 53 -1.04 8.57 -9.62
C LYS A 53 -1.37 9.89 -10.32
N ARG A 54 -0.51 10.34 -11.24
CA ARG A 54 -0.72 11.56 -12.01
C ARG A 54 -1.91 11.46 -12.97
N PHE A 55 -2.10 10.29 -13.58
CA PHE A 55 -3.26 10.02 -14.42
C PHE A 55 -4.54 10.01 -13.59
N THR A 56 -4.59 9.28 -12.47
CA THR A 56 -5.73 9.29 -11.55
C THR A 56 -6.11 10.70 -11.12
N LEU A 57 -5.12 11.52 -10.73
CA LEU A 57 -5.35 12.93 -10.37
C LEU A 57 -5.91 13.74 -11.55
N SER A 58 -5.55 13.47 -12.80
CA SER A 58 -6.10 14.19 -13.95
C SER A 58 -7.57 13.84 -14.22
N GLN A 59 -8.03 12.69 -13.73
CA GLN A 59 -9.41 12.22 -13.91
C GLN A 59 -10.36 12.65 -12.77
N THR A 60 -9.86 13.29 -11.70
CA THR A 60 -10.70 13.62 -10.52
C THR A 60 -11.74 14.71 -10.80
N GLY A 61 -11.49 15.59 -11.78
CA GLY A 61 -12.34 16.76 -12.04
C GLY A 61 -12.40 17.76 -10.87
N LEU A 62 -11.50 17.66 -9.89
CA LEU A 62 -11.48 18.54 -8.72
C LEU A 62 -11.16 19.98 -9.12
N ARG A 63 -11.85 20.92 -8.46
CA ARG A 63 -11.69 22.36 -8.65
C ARG A 63 -11.44 23.01 -7.30
N PRO A 64 -10.88 24.25 -7.28
CA PRO A 64 -10.73 25.01 -6.05
C PRO A 64 -12.05 25.07 -5.25
N GLY A 65 -11.99 24.81 -3.94
CA GLY A 65 -13.14 24.76 -3.04
C GLY A 65 -13.88 23.42 -2.98
N HIS A 66 -13.54 22.45 -3.82
CA HIS A 66 -14.16 21.12 -3.76
C HIS A 66 -13.72 20.33 -2.52
N ARG A 67 -14.49 19.29 -2.21
CA ARG A 67 -14.20 18.34 -1.14
C ARG A 67 -13.90 16.96 -1.76
N ALA A 68 -12.89 16.27 -1.25
CA ALA A 68 -12.49 14.94 -1.70
C ALA A 68 -12.24 13.98 -0.54
N LEU A 69 -12.40 12.69 -0.80
CA LEU A 69 -12.11 11.59 0.13
C LEU A 69 -11.14 10.63 -0.53
N ASP A 70 -9.98 10.44 0.08
CA ASP A 70 -9.00 9.40 -0.26
C ASP A 70 -9.30 8.15 0.58
N VAL A 71 -9.57 7.03 -0.09
CA VAL A 71 -9.92 5.76 0.55
C VAL A 71 -8.76 4.79 0.39
N ALA A 72 -8.30 4.25 1.52
CA ALA A 72 -7.04 3.50 1.59
C ALA A 72 -5.85 4.35 1.07
N GLY A 73 -5.80 5.60 1.51
CA GLY A 73 -4.85 6.60 1.01
C GLY A 73 -3.41 6.35 1.45
N GLY A 74 -3.17 5.45 2.40
CA GLY A 74 -1.83 5.08 2.88
C GLY A 74 -0.99 6.29 3.26
N THR A 75 0.17 6.45 2.62
CA THR A 75 1.12 7.55 2.84
C THR A 75 0.69 8.90 2.27
N GLY A 76 -0.52 9.01 1.71
CA GLY A 76 -1.14 10.29 1.35
C GLY A 76 -0.68 10.92 0.05
N ASP A 77 -0.12 10.16 -0.89
CA ASP A 77 0.31 10.70 -2.18
C ASP A 77 -0.83 11.24 -3.03
N LEU A 78 -1.96 10.53 -3.10
CA LEU A 78 -3.14 11.00 -3.83
C LEU A 78 -3.81 12.14 -3.07
N ALA A 79 -3.99 12.02 -1.75
CA ALA A 79 -4.46 13.12 -0.90
C ALA A 79 -3.67 14.41 -1.09
N ALA A 80 -2.33 14.34 -1.17
CA ALA A 80 -1.47 15.49 -1.44
C ALA A 80 -1.74 16.11 -2.83
N GLY A 81 -1.94 15.27 -3.84
CA GLY A 81 -2.32 15.71 -5.18
C GLY A 81 -3.68 16.39 -5.20
N MET A 82 -4.67 15.79 -4.54
CA MET A 82 -6.03 16.33 -4.42
C MET A 82 -6.03 17.65 -3.66
N ALA A 83 -5.23 17.78 -2.58
CA ALA A 83 -5.12 18.99 -1.78
C ALA A 83 -4.67 20.19 -2.63
N ARG A 84 -3.72 19.96 -3.56
CA ARG A 84 -3.29 20.98 -4.51
C ARG A 84 -4.38 21.37 -5.51
N GLN A 85 -5.24 20.43 -5.92
CA GLN A 85 -6.34 20.69 -6.86
C GLN A 85 -7.50 21.46 -6.21
N VAL A 86 -7.88 21.08 -4.99
CA VAL A 86 -8.97 21.75 -4.26
C VAL A 86 -8.54 23.08 -3.64
N GLY A 87 -7.23 23.32 -3.51
CA GLY A 87 -6.69 24.59 -3.05
C GLY A 87 -7.05 24.93 -1.61
N LYS A 88 -6.73 26.16 -1.20
CA LYS A 88 -6.83 26.63 0.19
C LYS A 88 -8.24 26.62 0.79
N ASP A 89 -9.26 26.73 -0.06
CA ASP A 89 -10.66 26.79 0.35
C ASP A 89 -11.36 25.41 0.24
N GLY A 90 -10.62 24.38 -0.19
CA GLY A 90 -11.11 23.01 -0.33
C GLY A 90 -10.78 22.12 0.87
N LEU A 91 -11.27 20.89 0.85
CA LEU A 91 -11.01 19.90 1.90
C LEU A 91 -10.69 18.54 1.30
N VAL A 92 -9.63 17.90 1.78
CA VAL A 92 -9.34 16.49 1.48
C VAL A 92 -9.30 15.72 2.78
N VAL A 93 -10.07 14.64 2.84
CA VAL A 93 -10.04 13.69 3.95
C VAL A 93 -9.33 12.44 3.48
N LEU A 94 -8.32 11.98 4.22
CA LEU A 94 -7.68 10.69 3.98
C LEU A 94 -8.19 9.67 4.99
N THR A 95 -8.50 8.48 4.51
CA THR A 95 -8.93 7.35 5.35
C THR A 95 -8.11 6.11 5.01
N ASP A 96 -7.79 5.35 6.04
CA ASP A 96 -7.13 4.06 5.95
C ASP A 96 -7.57 3.19 7.14
N ILE A 97 -7.56 1.86 6.95
CA ILE A 97 -7.90 0.92 8.01
C ILE A 97 -6.74 0.71 8.99
N ASN A 98 -5.50 0.98 8.54
CA ASN A 98 -4.30 0.77 9.33
C ASN A 98 -3.86 2.07 10.04
N PRO A 99 -3.89 2.13 11.38
CA PRO A 99 -3.47 3.30 12.13
C PRO A 99 -2.01 3.71 11.89
N ALA A 100 -1.11 2.75 11.63
CA ALA A 100 0.29 3.06 11.33
C ALA A 100 0.42 3.78 9.97
N MET A 101 -0.39 3.40 8.98
CA MET A 101 -0.44 4.08 7.68
C MET A 101 -0.99 5.50 7.81
N LEU A 102 -2.00 5.71 8.66
CA LEU A 102 -2.51 7.05 8.95
C LEU A 102 -1.46 7.94 9.63
N ALA A 103 -0.67 7.40 10.54
CA ALA A 103 0.42 8.13 11.19
C ALA A 103 1.50 8.53 10.16
N GLU A 104 1.96 7.57 9.36
CA GLU A 104 2.94 7.82 8.29
C GLU A 104 2.41 8.84 7.27
N GLY A 105 1.15 8.69 6.84
CA GLY A 105 0.51 9.62 5.92
C GLY A 105 0.38 11.04 6.48
N ARG A 106 0.04 11.18 7.77
CA ARG A 106 -0.02 12.48 8.45
C ARG A 106 1.36 13.13 8.48
N ASP A 107 2.39 12.39 8.87
CA ASP A 107 3.74 12.92 9.02
C ASP A 107 4.29 13.32 7.62
N ALA A 108 4.09 12.46 6.60
CA ALA A 108 4.46 12.75 5.22
C ALA A 108 3.72 13.96 4.61
N LEU A 109 2.44 14.16 4.93
CA LEU A 109 1.67 15.33 4.49
C LEU A 109 2.15 16.61 5.19
N THR A 110 2.46 16.51 6.49
CA THR A 110 3.00 17.62 7.29
C THR A 110 4.35 18.09 6.74
N ASP A 111 5.26 17.16 6.40
CA ASP A 111 6.56 17.47 5.80
C ASP A 111 6.43 18.14 4.42
N ARG A 112 5.32 17.89 3.71
CA ARG A 112 4.98 18.54 2.43
C ARG A 112 4.32 19.90 2.61
N GLY A 113 4.15 20.38 3.85
CA GLY A 113 3.48 21.64 4.19
C GLY A 113 1.96 21.59 4.05
N LEU A 114 1.38 20.38 3.93
CA LEU A 114 -0.06 20.17 3.86
C LEU A 114 -0.58 19.86 5.26
N VAL A 115 -0.82 20.90 6.03
CA VAL A 115 -1.26 20.83 7.42
C VAL A 115 -2.76 21.17 7.48
N GLY A 116 -3.54 20.34 8.19
CA GLY A 116 -4.98 20.48 8.38
C GLY A 116 -5.44 19.87 9.69
#